data_AF-A0A834JD58-F1
#
_entry.id   AF-A0A834JD58-F1
#
_cell.length_a   1.000
_cell.length_b   1.000
_cell.length_c   1.000
_cell.angle_alpha   90.00
_cell.angle_beta   90.00
_cell.angle_gamma   90.00
#
_symmetry.space_group_name_H-M   'P 1'
#
loop_
_entity.id
_entity.type
_entity.pdbx_description
1 polymer ?
#
loop_
_entity_poly.entity_id
_entity_poly.type
_entity_poly.pdbx_seq_one_letter_code
_entity_poly.pdbx_strand_id
1 'polypeptide(L)'
;MVQGIMYVSFLFVAISVGVFATASDNETRSTLSNEIYNFTSKVTNITDDKGFWDWIYSLLAKPTTTTIPPSIMEPEIKCSSCTCGLANTQKRIVGGVETKVNQYPWMALLRYKKRFYCGGSIINSRYVLTAAHCVDRFEPSLMSVVLLEHDRNSTIESQVQEYKVEEVIKHSGYSIVNYNNDIALLKLNSVVTFEGLMRPVCLPEKGKTYAGSVGIVTGWGAVQESGPISNTLQEVMVPILSNTECRTMNYPSRRITDNMICAGYAEGSKDSCQGDSGGPLHVLNDIVHHIVGVVSWGEGCAKPMYPGVYSRVNRYLTWIKQNTVDACYC
;
A
#
# COMPACT_ATOMS: atom_id res chain seq x y z
N MET A 1 15.58 -42.27 -49.81
CA MET A 1 14.70 -41.27 -49.17
C MET A 1 15.02 -41.07 -47.68
N VAL A 2 15.28 -42.13 -46.92
CA VAL A 2 15.59 -42.07 -45.46
C VAL A 2 16.93 -41.36 -45.15
N GLN A 3 17.96 -41.55 -45.97
CA GLN A 3 19.29 -40.97 -45.73
C GLN A 3 19.36 -39.44 -45.96
N GLY A 4 18.49 -38.90 -46.83
CA GLY A 4 18.42 -37.45 -47.10
C GLY A 4 17.69 -36.67 -46.01
N ILE A 5 16.68 -37.28 -45.35
CA ILE A 5 15.95 -36.67 -44.23
C ILE A 5 16.86 -36.55 -43.01
N MET A 6 17.69 -37.57 -42.77
CA MET A 6 18.64 -37.61 -41.65
C MET A 6 19.68 -36.48 -41.72
N TYR A 7 20.26 -36.23 -42.91
CA TYR A 7 21.22 -35.13 -43.10
C TYR A 7 20.60 -33.74 -42.86
N VAL A 8 19.34 -33.53 -43.25
CA VAL A 8 18.62 -32.26 -43.02
C VAL A 8 18.34 -32.05 -41.52
N SER A 9 18.00 -33.12 -40.78
CA SER A 9 17.80 -33.05 -39.33
C SER A 9 19.09 -32.73 -38.56
N PHE A 10 20.23 -33.31 -38.95
CA PHE A 10 21.52 -33.01 -38.33
C PHE A 10 21.99 -31.58 -38.60
N LEU A 11 21.78 -31.07 -39.83
CA LEU A 11 22.14 -29.71 -40.19
C LEU A 11 21.31 -28.68 -39.40
N PHE A 12 20.02 -28.94 -39.20
CA PHE A 12 19.13 -28.05 -38.43
C PHE A 12 19.55 -27.96 -36.97
N VAL A 13 19.85 -29.10 -36.31
CA VAL A 13 20.32 -29.12 -34.91
C VAL A 13 21.66 -28.40 -34.75
N ALA A 14 22.61 -28.62 -35.67
CA ALA A 14 23.91 -27.93 -35.63
C ALA A 14 23.77 -26.40 -35.77
N ILE A 15 22.87 -25.93 -36.64
CA ILE A 15 22.56 -24.50 -36.81
C ILE A 15 21.89 -23.94 -35.55
N SER A 16 20.88 -24.63 -35.00
CA SER A 16 20.17 -24.18 -33.79
C SER A 16 21.09 -24.11 -32.56
N VAL A 17 22.02 -25.06 -32.39
CA VAL A 17 23.02 -25.04 -31.32
C VAL A 17 24.03 -23.90 -31.51
N GLY A 18 24.45 -23.65 -32.76
CA GLY A 18 25.31 -22.50 -33.09
C GLY A 18 24.66 -21.16 -32.75
N VAL A 19 23.37 -20.99 -33.08
CA VAL A 19 22.60 -19.77 -32.77
C VAL A 19 22.39 -19.61 -31.26
N PHE A 20 22.12 -20.70 -30.54
CA PHE A 20 21.98 -20.70 -29.07
C PHE A 20 23.26 -20.24 -28.37
N ALA A 21 24.44 -20.61 -28.89
CA ALA A 21 25.73 -20.21 -28.35
C ALA A 21 26.03 -18.70 -28.55
N THR A 22 25.35 -18.04 -29.49
CA THR A 22 25.57 -16.62 -29.84
C THR A 22 24.50 -15.66 -29.33
N ALA A 23 23.39 -16.15 -28.76
CA ALA A 23 22.29 -15.31 -28.28
C ALA A 23 22.64 -14.61 -26.94
N SER A 24 22.45 -13.29 -26.86
CA SER A 24 22.87 -12.45 -25.73
C SER A 24 21.78 -12.16 -24.69
N ASP A 25 20.51 -12.44 -24.98
CA ASP A 25 19.36 -12.17 -24.12
C ASP A 25 18.63 -13.45 -23.67
N ASN A 26 18.16 -13.42 -22.42
CA ASN A 26 17.69 -14.61 -21.71
C ASN A 26 16.34 -15.13 -22.22
N GLU A 27 15.50 -14.25 -22.74
CA GLU A 27 14.21 -14.60 -23.32
C GLU A 27 14.39 -15.44 -24.59
N THR A 28 15.26 -15.00 -25.50
CA THR A 28 15.60 -15.69 -26.75
C THR A 28 16.23 -17.06 -26.52
N ARG A 29 17.09 -17.18 -25.49
CA ARG A 29 17.65 -18.48 -25.07
C ARG A 29 16.58 -19.42 -24.52
N SER A 30 15.59 -18.92 -23.77
CA SER A 30 14.51 -19.76 -23.25
C SER A 30 13.61 -20.32 -24.36
N THR A 31 13.30 -19.50 -25.37
CA THR A 31 12.45 -19.89 -26.50
C THR A 31 13.16 -20.92 -27.38
N LEU A 32 14.44 -20.66 -27.71
CA LEU A 32 15.27 -21.60 -28.49
C LEU A 32 15.49 -22.94 -27.76
N SER A 33 15.64 -22.92 -26.43
CA SER A 33 15.73 -24.14 -25.61
C SER A 33 14.47 -25.03 -25.75
N ASN A 34 13.29 -24.42 -25.68
CA ASN A 34 12.03 -25.15 -25.78
C ASN A 34 11.79 -25.71 -27.19
N GLU A 35 12.19 -24.98 -28.24
CA GLU A 35 12.12 -25.47 -29.62
C GLU A 35 13.09 -26.63 -29.88
N ILE A 36 14.32 -26.54 -29.37
CA ILE A 36 15.32 -27.62 -29.47
C ILE A 36 14.84 -28.87 -28.71
N TYR A 37 14.23 -28.72 -27.53
CA TYR A 37 13.68 -29.83 -26.76
C TYR A 37 12.50 -30.52 -27.47
N ASN A 38 11.59 -29.74 -28.05
CA ASN A 38 10.45 -30.28 -28.81
C ASN A 38 10.88 -30.96 -30.12
N PHE A 39 11.95 -30.49 -30.75
CA PHE A 39 12.51 -31.13 -31.94
C PHE A 39 13.27 -32.41 -31.59
N THR A 40 14.12 -32.38 -30.56
CA THR A 40 14.90 -33.56 -30.12
C THR A 40 13.99 -34.69 -29.63
N SER A 41 12.91 -34.39 -28.90
CA SER A 41 11.91 -35.39 -28.50
C SER A 41 11.13 -36.02 -29.66
N LYS A 42 11.04 -35.35 -30.82
CA LYS A 42 10.47 -35.92 -32.05
C LYS A 42 11.47 -36.78 -32.83
N VAL A 43 12.76 -36.47 -32.75
CA VAL A 43 13.83 -37.16 -33.51
C VAL A 43 14.34 -38.42 -32.79
N THR A 44 14.29 -38.48 -31.45
CA THR A 44 14.70 -39.65 -30.66
C THR A 44 13.95 -40.93 -30.97
N ASN A 45 12.77 -40.85 -31.62
CA ASN A 45 12.02 -42.03 -32.08
C ASN A 45 12.58 -42.67 -33.38
N ILE A 46 13.65 -42.14 -33.98
CA ILE A 46 14.08 -42.56 -35.33
C ILE A 46 15.53 -43.09 -35.39
N THR A 47 16.43 -42.81 -34.42
CA THR A 47 17.82 -43.35 -34.45
C THR A 47 18.45 -43.48 -33.06
N ASP A 48 18.97 -44.66 -32.73
CA ASP A 48 19.66 -45.01 -31.47
C ASP A 48 21.19 -44.89 -31.63
N ASP A 49 21.70 -43.67 -31.77
CA ASP A 49 23.15 -43.40 -31.70
C ASP A 49 23.48 -42.61 -30.43
N LYS A 50 23.81 -43.35 -29.37
CA LYS A 50 24.08 -42.82 -28.02
C LYS A 50 25.28 -41.86 -27.99
N GLY A 51 26.25 -42.03 -28.89
CA GLY A 51 27.47 -41.21 -28.91
C GLY A 51 27.22 -39.74 -29.27
N PHE A 52 26.26 -39.49 -30.17
CA PHE A 52 25.90 -38.13 -30.57
C PHE A 52 25.14 -37.39 -29.45
N TRP A 53 24.25 -38.09 -28.74
CA TRP A 53 23.48 -37.50 -27.64
C TRP A 53 24.36 -37.15 -26.44
N ASP A 54 25.32 -37.99 -26.09
CA ASP A 54 26.29 -37.69 -25.02
C ASP A 54 27.13 -36.44 -25.35
N TRP A 55 27.51 -36.25 -26.61
CA TRP A 55 28.19 -35.04 -27.08
C TRP A 55 27.29 -33.78 -27.01
N ILE A 56 26.02 -33.88 -27.37
CA ILE A 56 25.06 -32.76 -27.21
C ILE A 56 24.86 -32.41 -25.73
N TYR A 57 24.69 -33.40 -24.86
CA TYR A 57 24.55 -33.16 -23.43
C TYR A 57 25.81 -32.49 -22.85
N SER A 58 27.01 -32.88 -23.32
CA SER A 58 28.26 -32.21 -22.95
C SER A 58 28.35 -30.74 -23.39
N LEU A 59 27.71 -30.36 -24.49
CA LEU A 59 27.69 -28.97 -24.98
C LEU A 59 26.68 -28.10 -24.22
N LEU A 60 25.54 -28.67 -23.81
CA LEU A 60 24.51 -27.99 -23.04
C LEU A 60 24.81 -27.94 -21.53
N ALA A 61 25.51 -28.94 -21.00
CA ALA A 61 25.84 -29.08 -19.59
C ALA A 61 27.24 -28.55 -19.24
N LYS A 62 27.66 -27.43 -19.83
CA LYS A 62 28.77 -26.69 -19.21
C LYS A 62 28.28 -26.22 -17.83
N PRO A 63 28.98 -26.54 -16.73
CA PRO A 63 28.76 -25.85 -15.49
C PRO A 63 29.17 -24.40 -15.75
N THR A 64 28.19 -23.54 -15.97
CA THR A 64 28.41 -22.11 -15.86
C THR A 64 28.76 -21.91 -14.40
N THR A 65 30.06 -21.77 -14.11
CA THR A 65 30.52 -21.16 -12.88
C THR A 65 30.04 -19.72 -12.93
N THR A 66 28.76 -19.53 -12.63
CA THR A 66 28.20 -18.24 -12.31
C THR A 66 28.93 -17.85 -11.04
N THR A 67 30.00 -17.07 -11.17
CA THR A 67 30.42 -16.20 -10.08
C THR A 67 29.21 -15.33 -9.82
N ILE A 68 28.35 -15.76 -8.89
CA ILE A 68 27.32 -14.93 -8.30
C ILE A 68 28.10 -13.69 -7.83
N PRO A 69 27.90 -12.51 -8.46
CA PRO A 69 28.43 -11.30 -7.87
C PRO A 69 27.96 -11.32 -6.42
N PRO A 70 28.82 -11.06 -5.42
CA PRO A 70 28.41 -11.13 -4.03
C PRO A 70 27.06 -10.44 -3.94
N SER A 71 26.03 -11.21 -3.57
CA SER A 71 24.74 -10.63 -3.23
C SER A 71 25.11 -9.49 -2.32
N ILE A 72 24.85 -8.26 -2.77
CA ILE A 72 24.83 -7.13 -1.88
C ILE A 72 23.76 -7.56 -0.89
N MET A 73 24.19 -8.12 0.25
CA MET A 73 23.31 -8.42 1.35
C MET A 73 22.73 -7.06 1.67
N GLU A 74 21.51 -6.83 1.20
CA GLU A 74 20.73 -5.68 1.61
C GLU A 74 20.78 -5.69 3.14
N PRO A 75 21.27 -4.62 3.77
CA PRO A 75 21.56 -4.64 5.19
C PRO A 75 20.32 -5.12 5.92
N GLU A 76 20.44 -6.24 6.64
CA GLU A 76 19.32 -6.80 7.38
C GLU A 76 18.79 -5.72 8.33
N ILE A 77 17.55 -5.31 8.12
CA ILE A 77 16.92 -4.26 8.91
C ILE A 77 16.68 -4.82 10.31
N LYS A 78 17.47 -4.36 11.27
CA LYS A 78 17.30 -4.73 12.68
C LYS A 78 16.08 -4.01 13.27
N CYS A 79 14.96 -4.71 13.29
CA CYS A 79 13.73 -4.21 13.88
C CYS A 79 13.72 -4.40 15.40
N SER A 80 13.49 -3.32 16.15
CA SER A 80 13.16 -3.40 17.57
C SER A 80 11.75 -3.95 17.75
N SER A 81 11.51 -4.66 18.86
CA SER A 81 10.17 -5.12 19.21
C SER A 81 9.28 -3.92 19.56
N CYS A 82 8.09 -3.85 18.97
CA CYS A 82 7.10 -2.82 19.23
C CYS A 82 5.68 -3.38 19.08
N THR A 83 4.67 -2.58 19.41
CA THR A 83 3.26 -2.97 19.26
C THR A 83 2.50 -1.87 18.53
N CYS A 84 1.72 -2.25 17.53
CA CYS A 84 0.86 -1.34 16.79
C CYS A 84 -0.50 -1.11 17.48
N GLY A 85 -1.22 -0.06 17.08
CA GLY A 85 -2.64 0.12 17.36
C GLY A 85 -3.01 0.44 18.81
N LEU A 86 -2.04 0.66 19.70
CA LEU A 86 -2.32 1.00 21.11
C LEU A 86 -2.36 2.52 21.31
N ALA A 87 -3.55 3.06 21.55
CA ALA A 87 -3.73 4.46 21.94
C ALA A 87 -3.02 4.76 23.28
N ASN A 88 -2.55 6.00 23.47
CA ASN A 88 -1.89 6.41 24.73
C ASN A 88 -2.88 6.63 25.88
N THR A 89 -4.18 6.73 25.59
CA THR A 89 -5.23 6.80 26.61
C THR A 89 -6.41 5.92 26.22
N GLN A 90 -6.90 5.09 27.15
CA GLN A 90 -8.02 4.17 26.92
C GLN A 90 -9.41 4.76 27.25
N LYS A 91 -9.47 5.94 27.88
CA LYS A 91 -10.75 6.54 28.30
C LYS A 91 -11.44 7.17 27.09
N ARG A 92 -12.43 6.46 26.52
CA ARG A 92 -13.24 6.91 25.38
C ARG A 92 -13.94 8.22 25.72
N ILE A 93 -13.84 9.21 24.83
CA ILE A 93 -14.71 10.39 24.85
C ILE A 93 -15.72 10.21 23.71
N VAL A 94 -17.01 10.31 24.02
CA VAL A 94 -18.10 10.02 23.08
C VAL A 94 -18.61 11.35 22.55
N GLY A 95 -18.51 11.63 21.24
CA GLY A 95 -19.15 12.85 20.76
C GLY A 95 -18.80 13.45 19.41
N GLY A 96 -17.63 13.27 18.81
CA GLY A 96 -17.17 14.30 17.86
C GLY A 96 -16.52 15.43 18.65
N VAL A 97 -15.40 15.13 19.31
CA VAL A 97 -14.79 15.98 20.34
C VAL A 97 -13.27 15.96 20.22
N GLU A 98 -12.65 16.98 20.79
CA GLU A 98 -11.20 17.06 20.87
C GLU A 98 -10.63 15.83 21.58
N THR A 99 -9.59 15.24 20.99
CA THR A 99 -8.87 14.11 21.58
C THR A 99 -7.99 14.59 22.72
N LYS A 100 -7.48 13.67 23.55
CA LYS A 100 -6.35 14.04 24.41
C LYS A 100 -5.07 14.20 23.59
N VAL A 101 -4.18 15.06 24.07
CA VAL A 101 -2.83 15.20 23.52
C VAL A 101 -2.17 13.83 23.39
N ASN A 102 -1.69 13.51 22.19
CA ASN A 102 -1.06 12.23 21.84
C ASN A 102 -1.95 10.98 22.01
N GLN A 103 -3.29 11.09 22.10
CA GLN A 103 -4.18 9.93 22.26
C GLN A 103 -3.97 8.90 21.13
N TYR A 104 -3.87 9.39 19.89
CA TYR A 104 -3.64 8.60 18.69
C TYR A 104 -2.25 8.88 18.11
N PRO A 105 -1.20 8.21 18.61
CA PRO A 105 0.18 8.56 18.25
C PRO A 105 0.53 8.28 16.78
N TRP A 106 -0.29 7.48 16.09
CA TRP A 106 -0.11 7.19 14.69
C TRP A 106 -0.54 8.31 13.75
N MET A 107 -1.24 9.34 14.26
CA MET A 107 -1.71 10.44 13.43
C MET A 107 -0.54 11.19 12.81
N ALA A 108 -0.61 11.35 11.48
CA ALA A 108 0.34 12.10 10.71
C ALA A 108 -0.34 13.34 10.13
N LEU A 109 0.20 14.52 10.46
CA LEU A 109 -0.20 15.78 9.86
C LEU A 109 0.66 16.02 8.60
N LEU A 110 0.02 16.14 7.43
CA LEU A 110 0.73 16.39 6.17
C LEU A 110 0.80 17.88 5.88
N ARG A 111 2.00 18.34 5.56
CA ARG A 111 2.27 19.72 5.14
C ARG A 111 2.81 19.76 3.72
N TYR A 112 2.35 20.72 2.93
CA TYR A 112 2.92 21.08 1.64
C TYR A 112 3.32 22.54 1.68
N LYS A 113 4.59 22.86 1.36
CA LYS A 113 5.15 24.22 1.51
C LYS A 113 4.87 24.79 2.92
N LYS A 114 5.05 23.95 3.95
CA LYS A 114 4.82 24.26 5.38
C LYS A 114 3.35 24.51 5.78
N ARG A 115 2.37 24.27 4.90
CA ARG A 115 0.95 24.43 5.21
C ARG A 115 0.26 23.09 5.34
N PHE A 116 -0.52 22.94 6.40
CA PHE A 116 -1.41 21.77 6.58
C PHE A 116 -2.39 21.66 5.42
N TYR A 117 -2.64 20.43 4.96
CA TYR A 117 -3.63 20.20 3.90
C TYR A 117 -4.31 18.82 3.94
N CYS A 118 -3.66 17.78 4.50
CA CYS A 118 -4.22 16.43 4.64
C CYS A 118 -3.69 15.76 5.93
N GLY A 119 -4.35 14.67 6.31
CA GLY A 119 -3.88 13.71 7.29
C GLY A 119 -3.23 12.47 6.69
N GLY A 120 -2.76 11.60 7.57
CA GLY A 120 -2.19 10.30 7.27
C GLY A 120 -2.09 9.44 8.52
N SER A 121 -1.52 8.25 8.39
CA SER A 121 -1.21 7.39 9.54
C SER A 121 0.11 6.67 9.36
N ILE A 122 0.99 6.73 10.35
CA ILE A 122 2.21 5.93 10.37
C ILE A 122 1.85 4.45 10.58
N ILE A 123 2.29 3.58 9.66
CA ILE A 123 1.94 2.14 9.65
C ILE A 123 3.12 1.22 9.96
N ASN A 124 4.34 1.73 9.87
CA ASN A 124 5.59 1.04 10.16
C ASN A 124 6.69 2.10 10.40
N SER A 125 7.93 1.69 10.63
CA SER A 125 9.01 2.60 11.01
C SER A 125 9.42 3.63 9.95
N ARG A 126 8.87 3.62 8.74
CA ARG A 126 9.30 4.56 7.68
C ARG A 126 8.18 5.07 6.77
N TYR A 127 6.97 4.52 6.86
CA TYR A 127 5.91 4.81 5.91
C TYR A 127 4.64 5.32 6.58
N VAL A 128 4.14 6.41 6.02
CA VAL A 128 2.80 6.96 6.30
C VAL A 128 1.85 6.54 5.19
N LEU A 129 0.70 5.98 5.58
CA LEU A 129 -0.42 5.71 4.70
C LEU A 129 -1.32 6.94 4.61
N THR A 130 -1.71 7.33 3.39
CA THR A 130 -2.62 8.45 3.13
C THR A 130 -3.41 8.22 1.83
N ALA A 131 -4.20 9.20 1.40
CA ALA A 131 -4.95 9.15 0.15
C ALA A 131 -4.07 9.54 -1.05
N ALA A 132 -4.33 8.96 -2.22
CA ALA A 132 -3.64 9.32 -3.45
C ALA A 132 -3.91 10.76 -3.89
N HIS A 133 -5.13 11.27 -3.67
CA HIS A 133 -5.48 12.65 -4.00
C HIS A 133 -4.71 13.68 -3.14
N CYS A 134 -4.24 13.29 -1.95
CA CYS A 134 -3.38 14.13 -1.11
C CYS A 134 -1.94 14.24 -1.62
N VAL A 135 -1.55 13.45 -2.62
CA VAL A 135 -0.16 13.42 -3.11
C VAL A 135 -0.08 13.55 -4.63
N ASP A 136 -1.21 13.51 -5.34
CA ASP A 136 -1.25 13.58 -6.80
C ASP A 136 -0.67 14.91 -7.29
N ARG A 137 0.41 14.82 -8.08
CA ARG A 137 1.12 15.97 -8.68
C ARG A 137 1.79 16.88 -7.65
N PHE A 138 2.04 16.39 -6.43
CA PHE A 138 2.81 17.11 -5.43
C PHE A 138 4.29 16.77 -5.57
N GLU A 139 5.13 17.77 -5.35
CA GLU A 139 6.58 17.61 -5.36
C GLU A 139 7.05 17.10 -3.98
N PRO A 140 7.65 15.89 -3.86
CA PRO A 140 8.02 15.29 -2.57
C PRO A 140 8.92 16.19 -1.72
N SER A 141 9.86 16.91 -2.35
CA SER A 141 10.80 17.81 -1.67
C SER A 141 10.13 18.99 -0.94
N LEU A 142 8.87 19.29 -1.27
CA LEU A 142 8.07 20.34 -0.64
C LEU A 142 7.09 19.80 0.41
N MET A 143 7.06 18.48 0.61
CA MET A 143 6.20 17.81 1.56
C MET A 143 6.93 17.55 2.88
N SER A 144 6.21 17.65 4.00
CA SER A 144 6.66 17.13 5.27
C SER A 144 5.54 16.47 6.06
N VAL A 145 5.93 15.55 6.92
CA VAL A 145 5.07 14.79 7.82
C VAL A 145 5.39 15.23 9.24
N VAL A 146 4.38 15.58 10.01
CA VAL A 146 4.51 15.89 11.44
C VAL A 146 3.77 14.85 12.25
N LEU A 147 4.49 14.14 13.13
CA LEU A 147 3.95 13.15 14.06
C LEU A 147 3.87 13.77 15.47
N LEU A 148 3.02 13.19 16.33
CA LEU A 148 2.77 13.66 17.70
C LEU A 148 2.27 15.12 17.78
N GLU A 149 1.70 15.63 16.70
CA GLU A 149 0.99 16.92 16.71
C GLU A 149 -0.38 16.75 17.38
N HIS A 150 -0.85 17.79 18.09
CA HIS A 150 -2.21 17.82 18.63
C HIS A 150 -2.87 19.16 18.32
N ASP A 151 -2.40 20.27 18.88
CA ASP A 151 -2.79 21.66 18.60
C ASP A 151 -1.75 22.35 17.73
N ARG A 152 -2.14 22.61 16.48
CA ARG A 152 -1.31 23.28 15.47
C ARG A 152 -0.91 24.72 15.82
N ASN A 153 -1.51 25.34 16.84
CA ASN A 153 -1.15 26.67 17.33
C ASN A 153 -0.26 26.63 18.58
N SER A 154 -0.05 25.45 19.18
CA SER A 154 0.79 25.26 20.35
C SER A 154 2.19 24.78 19.94
N THR A 155 3.21 25.21 20.67
CA THR A 155 4.59 24.75 20.49
C THR A 155 5.16 24.03 21.72
N ILE A 156 4.36 23.90 22.78
CA ILE A 156 4.83 23.43 24.10
C ILE A 156 4.09 22.19 24.61
N GLU A 157 2.95 21.85 24.05
CA GLU A 157 2.12 20.75 24.57
C GLU A 157 2.56 19.36 24.12
N SER A 158 3.25 19.28 22.98
CA SER A 158 3.68 18.03 22.38
C SER A 158 5.10 18.16 21.83
N GLN A 159 5.83 17.05 21.89
CA GLN A 159 7.16 16.94 21.28
C GLN A 159 6.98 16.44 19.85
N VAL A 160 6.59 17.35 18.95
CA VAL A 160 6.35 17.03 17.55
C VAL A 160 7.62 16.52 16.87
N GLN A 161 7.45 15.55 15.98
CA GLN A 161 8.54 14.99 15.17
C GLN A 161 8.26 15.30 13.70
N GLU A 162 9.10 16.13 13.06
CA GLU A 162 8.96 16.46 11.64
C GLU A 162 9.92 15.61 10.77
N TYR A 163 9.36 15.00 9.74
CA TYR A 163 10.05 14.20 8.74
C TYR A 163 9.87 14.79 7.34
N LYS A 164 10.90 14.69 6.50
CA LYS A 164 10.76 14.99 5.06
C LYS A 164 10.28 13.76 4.32
N VAL A 165 9.61 13.98 3.20
CA VAL A 165 9.20 12.90 2.30
C VAL A 165 10.33 12.64 1.31
N GLU A 166 10.87 11.42 1.34
CA GLU A 166 11.88 10.93 0.40
C GLU A 166 11.22 10.50 -0.92
N GLU A 167 10.09 9.79 -0.82
CA GLU A 167 9.41 9.21 -1.97
C GLU A 167 7.89 9.20 -1.76
N VAL A 168 7.15 9.46 -2.84
CA VAL A 168 5.69 9.33 -2.90
C VAL A 168 5.35 8.11 -3.75
N ILE A 169 4.71 7.12 -3.13
CA ILE A 169 4.30 5.89 -3.81
C ILE A 169 2.77 5.89 -3.89
N LYS A 170 2.26 6.41 -5.01
CA LYS A 170 0.83 6.46 -5.30
C LYS A 170 0.40 5.15 -5.99
N HIS A 171 -0.76 4.60 -5.61
CA HIS A 171 -1.27 3.41 -6.28
C HIS A 171 -1.49 3.67 -7.78
N SER A 172 -0.93 2.83 -8.66
CA SER A 172 -0.94 3.04 -10.13
C SER A 172 -2.35 3.05 -10.74
N GLY A 173 -3.27 2.31 -10.12
CA GLY A 173 -4.68 2.30 -10.50
C GLY A 173 -5.51 3.49 -10.00
N TYR A 174 -4.91 4.49 -9.35
CA TYR A 174 -5.64 5.66 -8.86
C TYR A 174 -6.31 6.42 -10.01
N SER A 175 -7.59 6.75 -9.84
CA SER A 175 -8.38 7.48 -10.82
C SER A 175 -8.92 8.78 -10.23
N ILE A 176 -8.48 9.91 -10.78
CA ILE A 176 -8.97 11.25 -10.40
C ILE A 176 -10.45 11.49 -10.74
N VAL A 177 -11.04 10.65 -11.61
CA VAL A 177 -12.42 10.83 -12.09
C VAL A 177 -13.42 10.26 -11.08
N ASN A 178 -13.09 9.13 -10.45
CA ASN A 178 -14.01 8.41 -9.58
C ASN A 178 -13.42 8.06 -8.21
N TYR A 179 -12.19 8.51 -7.90
CA TYR A 179 -11.47 8.26 -6.66
C TYR A 179 -11.26 6.77 -6.35
N ASN A 180 -11.35 5.89 -7.35
CA ASN A 180 -11.00 4.50 -7.15
C ASN A 180 -9.49 4.35 -6.93
N ASN A 181 -9.09 3.44 -6.05
CA ASN A 181 -7.69 3.26 -5.63
C ASN A 181 -7.04 4.52 -5.05
N ASP A 182 -7.80 5.29 -4.28
CA ASP A 182 -7.34 6.52 -3.65
C ASP A 182 -6.50 6.24 -2.39
N ILE A 183 -5.31 5.68 -2.60
CA ILE A 183 -4.37 5.28 -1.55
C ILE A 183 -2.94 5.53 -1.99
N ALA A 184 -2.11 6.01 -1.07
CA ALA A 184 -0.69 6.28 -1.30
C ALA A 184 0.13 6.05 -0.03
N LEU A 185 1.41 5.81 -0.22
CA LEU A 185 2.42 5.73 0.82
C LEU A 185 3.39 6.90 0.67
N LEU A 186 3.78 7.49 1.80
CA LEU A 186 4.87 8.45 1.89
C LEU A 186 6.04 7.76 2.59
N LYS A 187 7.16 7.61 1.88
CA LYS A 187 8.42 7.15 2.46
C LYS A 187 9.10 8.31 3.16
N LEU A 188 9.38 8.16 4.44
CA LEU A 188 10.08 9.15 5.24
C LEU A 188 11.60 9.07 5.00
N ASN A 189 12.25 10.23 5.03
CA ASN A 189 13.71 10.34 4.84
C ASN A 189 14.54 9.77 6.00
N SER A 190 13.90 9.43 7.12
CA SER A 190 14.51 8.78 8.27
C SER A 190 13.49 7.86 8.95
N VAL A 191 14.01 6.90 9.72
CA VAL A 191 13.18 5.97 10.48
C VAL A 191 12.55 6.65 11.70
N VAL A 192 11.32 6.26 12.02
CA VAL A 192 10.60 6.59 13.24
C VAL A 192 10.95 5.57 14.30
N THR A 193 11.41 6.05 15.46
CA THR A 193 11.67 5.20 16.62
C THR A 193 10.39 5.06 17.45
N PHE A 194 9.90 3.82 17.58
CA PHE A 194 8.70 3.51 18.37
C PHE A 194 9.03 3.33 19.85
N GLU A 195 9.31 4.46 20.51
CA GLU A 195 9.58 4.54 21.95
C GLU A 195 8.62 5.51 22.65
N GLY A 196 8.41 5.29 23.95
CA GLY A 196 7.54 6.13 24.78
C GLY A 196 6.10 6.16 24.25
N LEU A 197 5.68 7.34 23.79
CA LEU A 197 4.33 7.61 23.29
C LEU A 197 4.14 7.23 21.82
N MET A 198 5.21 7.02 21.06
CA MET A 198 5.14 6.84 19.60
C MET A 198 4.85 5.39 19.23
N ARG A 199 3.77 5.14 18.48
CA ARG A 199 3.37 3.81 17.99
C ARG A 199 2.66 3.92 16.63
N PRO A 200 2.84 2.96 15.71
CA PRO A 200 2.08 2.92 14.48
C PRO A 200 0.67 2.37 14.71
N VAL A 201 -0.24 2.57 13.75
CA VAL A 201 -1.54 1.89 13.74
C VAL A 201 -1.41 0.49 13.16
N CYS A 202 -2.19 -0.48 13.64
CA CYS A 202 -2.17 -1.81 13.05
C CYS A 202 -2.82 -1.81 11.67
N LEU A 203 -2.24 -2.55 10.73
CA LEU A 203 -2.90 -2.88 9.47
C LEU A 203 -4.07 -3.86 9.72
N PRO A 204 -5.17 -3.76 8.97
CA PRO A 204 -6.34 -4.60 9.15
C PRO A 204 -6.11 -6.04 8.66
N GLU A 205 -7.01 -6.94 9.04
CA GLU A 205 -6.97 -8.33 8.59
C GLU A 205 -7.46 -8.44 7.13
N LYS A 206 -6.73 -9.24 6.34
CA LYS A 206 -7.05 -9.48 4.93
C LYS A 206 -8.41 -10.17 4.81
N GLY A 207 -9.31 -9.61 4.00
CA GLY A 207 -10.61 -10.22 3.71
C GLY A 207 -11.67 -10.09 4.81
N LYS A 208 -11.32 -9.59 6.01
CA LYS A 208 -12.28 -9.35 7.08
C LYS A 208 -13.30 -8.28 6.67
N THR A 209 -14.57 -8.52 7.00
CA THR A 209 -15.60 -7.48 6.87
C THR A 209 -15.65 -6.64 8.14
N TYR A 210 -15.89 -5.34 7.97
CA TYR A 210 -16.08 -4.37 9.04
C TYR A 210 -17.47 -3.73 9.02
N ALA A 211 -18.36 -4.18 8.13
CA ALA A 211 -19.75 -3.74 8.10
C ALA A 211 -20.43 -3.99 9.47
N GLY A 212 -21.19 -3.02 9.94
CA GLY A 212 -21.84 -3.05 11.26
C GLY A 212 -20.91 -2.71 12.44
N SER A 213 -19.60 -2.58 12.21
CA SER A 213 -18.68 -2.09 13.25
C SER A 213 -18.78 -0.58 13.42
N VAL A 214 -18.41 -0.08 14.60
CA VAL A 214 -18.20 1.36 14.82
C VAL A 214 -16.78 1.72 14.42
N GLY A 215 -16.66 2.58 13.41
CA GLY A 215 -15.41 3.21 13.03
C GLY A 215 -15.18 4.50 13.80
N ILE A 216 -13.90 4.82 14.02
CA ILE A 216 -13.46 6.08 14.58
C ILE A 216 -12.64 6.79 13.50
N VAL A 217 -13.05 8.01 13.17
CA VAL A 217 -12.31 8.90 12.27
C VAL A 217 -11.63 9.94 13.11
N THR A 218 -10.37 10.21 12.83
CA THR A 218 -9.56 11.20 13.54
C THR A 218 -8.86 12.13 12.57
N GLY A 219 -8.82 13.42 12.88
CA GLY A 219 -8.17 14.40 12.03
C GLY A 219 -8.32 15.83 12.52
N TRP A 220 -7.76 16.76 11.75
CA TRP A 220 -7.82 18.20 12.01
C TRP A 220 -8.80 18.91 11.09
N GLY A 221 -9.66 18.16 10.38
CA GLY A 221 -10.63 18.73 9.47
C GLY A 221 -11.62 19.68 10.12
N ALA A 222 -12.44 20.30 9.29
CA ALA A 222 -13.49 21.20 9.74
C ALA A 222 -14.50 20.44 10.61
N VAL A 223 -14.84 20.99 11.78
CA VAL A 223 -15.81 20.36 12.69
C VAL A 223 -17.24 20.45 12.16
N GLN A 224 -17.48 21.35 11.18
CA GLN A 224 -18.76 21.61 10.54
C GLN A 224 -18.52 21.86 9.04
N GLU A 225 -19.50 21.50 8.19
CA GLU A 225 -19.41 21.77 6.75
C GLU A 225 -19.20 23.26 6.50
N SER A 226 -18.22 23.60 5.65
CA SER A 226 -17.80 24.99 5.37
C SER A 226 -17.30 25.78 6.60
N GLY A 227 -17.05 25.10 7.73
CA GLY A 227 -16.46 25.68 8.93
C GLY A 227 -14.94 25.79 8.85
N PRO A 228 -14.30 26.45 9.84
CA PRO A 228 -12.85 26.48 9.94
C PRO A 228 -12.30 25.08 10.24
N ILE A 229 -11.12 24.81 9.68
CA ILE A 229 -10.31 23.63 10.00
C ILE A 229 -9.93 23.69 11.48
N SER A 230 -10.04 22.56 12.20
CA SER A 230 -9.69 22.48 13.62
C SER A 230 -8.19 22.69 13.85
N ASN A 231 -7.85 23.35 14.96
CA ASN A 231 -6.46 23.45 15.41
C ASN A 231 -6.04 22.21 16.18
N THR A 232 -6.93 21.70 17.04
CA THR A 232 -6.73 20.51 17.86
C THR A 232 -7.23 19.25 17.13
N LEU A 233 -6.60 18.11 17.39
CA LEU A 233 -7.00 16.82 16.83
C LEU A 233 -8.39 16.43 17.36
N GLN A 234 -9.29 16.06 16.44
CA GLN A 234 -10.66 15.66 16.74
C GLN A 234 -10.86 14.18 16.49
N GLU A 235 -11.85 13.58 17.16
CA GLU A 235 -12.34 12.22 16.87
C GLU A 235 -13.85 12.19 16.70
N VAL A 236 -14.34 11.36 15.79
CA VAL A 236 -15.77 11.10 15.59
C VAL A 236 -16.06 9.62 15.36
N MET A 237 -17.15 9.13 15.94
CA MET A 237 -17.60 7.75 15.80
C MET A 237 -18.71 7.63 14.77
N VAL A 238 -18.52 6.76 13.78
CA VAL A 238 -19.43 6.55 12.65
C VAL A 238 -19.66 5.05 12.42
N PRO A 239 -20.89 4.61 12.13
CA PRO A 239 -21.15 3.22 11.79
C PRO A 239 -20.61 2.91 10.39
N ILE A 240 -19.99 1.75 10.23
CA ILE A 240 -19.49 1.29 8.94
C ILE A 240 -20.62 0.53 8.22
N LEU A 241 -20.92 0.96 7.00
CA LEU A 241 -21.92 0.33 6.15
C LEU A 241 -21.31 -0.82 5.34
N SER A 242 -22.14 -1.81 4.99
CA SER A 242 -21.81 -2.71 3.90
C SER A 242 -21.78 -1.96 2.56
N ASN A 243 -21.04 -2.48 1.57
CA ASN A 243 -21.06 -1.89 0.23
C ASN A 243 -22.46 -1.94 -0.41
N THR A 244 -23.25 -2.95 -0.08
CA THR A 244 -24.63 -3.07 -0.57
C THR A 244 -25.47 -1.91 -0.04
N GLU A 245 -25.47 -1.67 1.27
CA GLU A 245 -26.16 -0.53 1.88
C GLU A 245 -25.64 0.79 1.31
N CYS A 246 -24.32 0.97 1.21
CA CYS A 246 -23.76 2.20 0.66
C CYS A 246 -24.20 2.47 -0.79
N ARG A 247 -24.37 1.43 -1.62
CA ARG A 247 -24.88 1.58 -3.00
C ARG A 247 -26.37 1.92 -3.07
N THR A 248 -27.12 1.71 -1.98
CA THR A 248 -28.53 2.12 -1.87
C THR A 248 -28.70 3.54 -1.35
N MET A 249 -27.62 4.18 -0.93
CA MET A 249 -27.61 5.59 -0.51
C MET A 249 -27.70 6.53 -1.72
N ASN A 250 -27.62 7.84 -1.51
CA ASN A 250 -27.84 8.83 -2.57
C ASN A 250 -26.70 8.94 -3.59
N TYR A 251 -25.60 8.18 -3.42
CA TYR A 251 -24.58 8.09 -4.46
C TYR A 251 -25.03 7.21 -5.62
N PRO A 252 -24.69 7.54 -6.88
CA PRO A 252 -24.86 6.61 -7.99
C PRO A 252 -24.14 5.29 -7.68
N SER A 253 -24.87 4.17 -7.66
CA SER A 253 -24.36 2.86 -7.21
C SER A 253 -23.03 2.45 -7.85
N ARG A 254 -22.86 2.76 -9.15
CA ARG A 254 -21.63 2.51 -9.93
C ARG A 254 -20.38 3.26 -9.44
N ARG A 255 -20.55 4.30 -8.59
CA ARG A 255 -19.43 5.05 -8.01
C ARG A 255 -18.83 4.37 -6.78
N ILE A 256 -19.58 3.47 -6.13
CA ILE A 256 -19.12 2.75 -4.93
C ILE A 256 -18.51 1.41 -5.36
N THR A 257 -17.19 1.38 -5.46
CA THR A 257 -16.42 0.18 -5.86
C THR A 257 -16.13 -0.72 -4.66
N ASP A 258 -15.69 -1.95 -4.90
CA ASP A 258 -15.29 -2.89 -3.83
C ASP A 258 -13.99 -2.50 -3.12
N ASN A 259 -13.29 -1.51 -3.68
CA ASN A 259 -12.09 -0.89 -3.15
C ASN A 259 -12.40 0.26 -2.18
N MET A 260 -13.70 0.54 -1.96
CA MET A 260 -14.20 1.56 -1.05
C MET A 260 -14.92 0.92 0.14
N ILE A 261 -14.95 1.65 1.25
CA ILE A 261 -15.74 1.39 2.44
C ILE A 261 -16.46 2.69 2.83
N CYS A 262 -17.73 2.58 3.25
CA CYS A 262 -18.52 3.75 3.63
C CYS A 262 -18.77 3.75 5.12
N ALA A 263 -18.77 4.93 5.73
CA ALA A 263 -19.09 5.10 7.13
C ALA A 263 -19.87 6.41 7.35
N GLY A 264 -20.92 6.35 8.16
CA GLY A 264 -21.78 7.52 8.41
C GLY A 264 -23.21 7.12 8.75
N TYR A 265 -23.97 8.06 9.31
CA TYR A 265 -25.36 7.87 9.70
C TYR A 265 -26.29 8.18 8.52
N ALA A 266 -27.31 7.36 8.30
CA ALA A 266 -28.28 7.57 7.21
C ALA A 266 -29.06 8.87 7.39
N GLU A 267 -29.39 9.22 8.63
CA GLU A 267 -30.07 10.45 9.01
C GLU A 267 -29.17 11.69 8.93
N GLY A 268 -27.88 11.52 8.63
CA GLY A 268 -26.86 12.54 8.87
C GLY A 268 -26.51 12.62 10.36
N SER A 269 -25.54 13.47 10.71
CA SER A 269 -25.20 13.96 12.08
C SER A 269 -23.70 14.20 12.25
N LYS A 270 -22.90 13.16 12.01
CA LYS A 270 -21.48 13.08 12.32
C LYS A 270 -20.77 12.42 11.15
N ASP A 271 -19.69 13.04 10.70
CA ASP A 271 -18.93 12.60 9.53
C ASP A 271 -17.51 13.17 9.55
N SER A 272 -16.62 12.61 8.73
CA SER A 272 -15.38 13.25 8.31
C SER A 272 -15.69 14.49 7.48
N CYS A 273 -14.80 15.50 7.51
CA CYS A 273 -15.04 16.73 6.78
C CYS A 273 -13.76 17.28 6.11
N GLN A 274 -13.84 18.48 5.53
CA GLN A 274 -12.72 19.06 4.79
C GLN A 274 -11.48 19.19 5.70
N GLY A 275 -10.36 18.61 5.27
CA GLY A 275 -9.11 18.58 6.04
C GLY A 275 -8.84 17.25 6.77
N ASP A 276 -9.80 16.33 6.84
CA ASP A 276 -9.55 14.96 7.31
C ASP A 276 -9.03 14.03 6.20
N SER A 277 -9.05 14.48 4.94
CA SER A 277 -8.55 13.75 3.77
C SER A 277 -7.21 13.07 4.04
N GLY A 278 -7.12 11.79 3.69
CA GLY A 278 -5.94 10.96 3.93
C GLY A 278 -5.78 10.45 5.37
N GLY A 279 -6.54 10.98 6.34
CA GLY A 279 -6.59 10.49 7.71
C GLY A 279 -7.23 9.10 7.84
N PRO A 280 -7.09 8.46 9.01
CA PRO A 280 -7.59 7.10 9.21
C PRO A 280 -9.08 7.05 9.53
N LEU A 281 -9.72 6.00 9.03
CA LEU A 281 -10.86 5.36 9.65
C LEU A 281 -10.36 4.09 10.33
N HIS A 282 -10.38 4.03 11.65
CA HIS A 282 -9.90 2.87 12.40
C HIS A 282 -10.97 2.24 13.29
N VAL A 283 -10.93 0.91 13.41
CA VAL A 283 -11.82 0.13 14.27
C VAL A 283 -11.03 -0.35 15.48
N LEU A 284 -11.62 -0.19 16.66
CA LEU A 284 -11.08 -0.69 17.91
C LEU A 284 -11.57 -2.12 18.16
N ASN A 285 -10.65 -3.08 18.14
CA ASN A 285 -10.89 -4.45 18.57
C ASN A 285 -10.17 -4.67 19.91
N ASP A 286 -10.94 -4.89 20.98
CA ASP A 286 -10.47 -4.83 22.37
C ASP A 286 -9.74 -3.52 22.69
N ILE A 287 -8.40 -3.54 22.68
CA ILE A 287 -7.53 -2.38 22.92
C ILE A 287 -6.71 -1.98 21.68
N VAL A 288 -6.85 -2.71 20.57
CA VAL A 288 -6.02 -2.56 19.37
C VAL A 288 -6.81 -1.90 18.24
N HIS A 289 -6.31 -0.75 17.80
CA HIS A 289 -6.83 0.01 16.67
C HIS A 289 -6.26 -0.51 15.35
N HIS A 290 -7.15 -0.79 14.39
CA HIS A 290 -6.79 -1.22 13.04
C HIS A 290 -7.29 -0.19 12.03
N ILE A 291 -6.43 0.28 11.12
CA ILE A 291 -6.81 1.24 10.06
C ILE A 291 -7.57 0.53 8.93
N VAL A 292 -8.89 0.55 8.99
CA VAL A 292 -9.75 -0.16 8.03
C VAL A 292 -10.04 0.67 6.77
N GLY A 293 -9.91 1.99 6.89
CA GLY A 293 -10.16 2.93 5.81
C GLY A 293 -9.21 4.13 5.84
N VAL A 294 -9.08 4.80 4.69
CA VAL A 294 -8.40 6.10 4.54
C VAL A 294 -9.43 7.09 3.98
N VAL A 295 -9.61 8.24 4.65
CA VAL A 295 -10.58 9.28 4.25
C VAL A 295 -10.29 9.71 2.80
N SER A 296 -11.29 9.60 1.92
CA SER A 296 -11.11 9.78 0.48
C SER A 296 -12.02 10.87 -0.08
N TRP A 297 -13.34 10.68 -0.05
CA TRP A 297 -14.30 11.65 -0.60
C TRP A 297 -15.68 11.54 0.07
N GLY A 298 -16.53 12.53 -0.18
CA GLY A 298 -17.90 12.60 0.33
C GLY A 298 -18.66 13.74 -0.36
N GLU A 299 -19.96 13.85 -0.09
CA GLU A 299 -20.79 14.96 -0.58
C GLU A 299 -21.24 15.79 0.62
N GLY A 300 -20.64 16.97 0.80
CA GLY A 300 -20.75 17.74 2.05
C GLY A 300 -20.14 16.99 3.24
N CYS A 301 -20.52 17.40 4.45
CA CYS A 301 -20.14 16.72 5.68
C CYS A 301 -21.41 16.42 6.49
N ALA A 302 -21.60 15.16 6.87
CA ALA A 302 -22.74 14.73 7.69
C ALA A 302 -24.12 14.97 7.06
N LYS A 303 -24.18 15.03 5.72
CA LYS A 303 -25.45 15.15 4.99
C LYS A 303 -26.24 13.84 5.09
N PRO A 304 -27.56 13.91 5.31
CA PRO A 304 -28.41 12.73 5.29
C PRO A 304 -28.23 11.94 3.99
N MET A 305 -28.10 10.62 4.10
CA MET A 305 -27.95 9.67 2.99
C MET A 305 -26.68 9.86 2.13
N TYR A 306 -25.69 10.63 2.61
CA TYR A 306 -24.38 10.80 1.97
C TYR A 306 -23.26 10.46 2.96
N PRO A 307 -23.03 9.15 3.25
CA PRO A 307 -21.96 8.75 4.17
C PRO A 307 -20.58 9.08 3.58
N GLY A 308 -19.59 9.34 4.43
CA GLY A 308 -18.20 9.43 4.00
C GLY A 308 -17.73 8.17 3.29
N VAL A 309 -16.92 8.34 2.25
CA VAL A 309 -16.33 7.24 1.47
C VAL A 309 -14.82 7.21 1.68
N TYR A 310 -14.31 6.01 1.98
CA TYR A 310 -12.94 5.77 2.37
C TYR A 310 -12.33 4.69 1.47
N SER A 311 -11.02 4.75 1.23
CA SER A 311 -10.29 3.65 0.58
C SER A 311 -10.22 2.45 1.52
N ARG A 312 -10.66 1.28 1.08
CA ARG A 312 -10.73 0.04 1.88
C ARG A 312 -9.34 -0.59 2.04
N VAL A 313 -8.65 -0.31 3.14
CA VAL A 313 -7.23 -0.66 3.35
C VAL A 313 -6.96 -2.16 3.21
N ASN A 314 -7.87 -3.03 3.68
CA ASN A 314 -7.64 -4.47 3.62
C ASN A 314 -7.65 -5.08 2.20
N ARG A 315 -7.97 -4.29 1.16
CA ARG A 315 -7.78 -4.65 -0.26
C ARG A 315 -6.36 -4.36 -0.77
N TYR A 316 -5.58 -3.55 -0.06
CA TYR A 316 -4.26 -3.07 -0.49
C TYR A 316 -3.09 -3.67 0.30
N LEU A 317 -3.33 -4.63 1.20
CA LEU A 317 -2.27 -5.16 2.09
C LEU A 317 -1.08 -5.76 1.31
N THR A 318 -1.33 -6.42 0.18
CA THR A 318 -0.25 -6.93 -0.67
C THR A 318 0.58 -5.78 -1.25
N TRP A 319 -0.09 -4.76 -1.80
CA TRP A 319 0.55 -3.57 -2.35
C TRP A 319 1.33 -2.81 -1.28
N ILE A 320 0.76 -2.64 -0.07
CA ILE A 320 1.44 -2.00 1.06
C ILE A 320 2.73 -2.75 1.37
N LYS A 321 2.65 -4.06 1.63
CA LYS A 321 3.83 -4.87 2.00
C LYS A 321 4.93 -4.86 0.94
N GLN A 322 4.56 -4.88 -0.34
CA GLN A 322 5.53 -4.85 -1.45
C GLN A 322 6.29 -3.52 -1.54
N ASN A 323 5.68 -2.41 -1.13
CA ASN A 323 6.27 -1.07 -1.25
C ASN A 323 6.96 -0.59 0.04
N THR A 324 6.98 -1.41 1.09
CA THR A 324 7.54 -1.06 2.41
C THR A 324 8.45 -2.15 2.96
N VAL A 325 9.12 -2.88 2.07
CA VAL A 325 10.01 -3.99 2.45
C VAL A 325 11.23 -3.51 3.26
N ASP A 326 11.57 -2.23 3.14
CA ASP A 326 12.68 -1.57 3.81
C ASP A 326 12.27 -0.89 5.14
N ALA A 327 11.20 -1.36 5.78
CA ALA A 327 10.70 -0.81 7.04
C ALA A 327 10.32 -1.90 8.06
N CYS A 328 10.36 -1.52 9.35
CA CYS A 328 10.00 -2.39 10.47
C CYS A 328 8.54 -2.24 10.85
N TYR A 329 7.83 -3.37 10.85
CA TYR A 329 6.48 -3.45 11.36
C TYR A 329 6.44 -3.77 12.85
N CYS A 330 5.45 -3.18 13.51
CA CYS A 330 4.85 -3.71 14.73
C CYS A 330 3.53 -4.41 14.32
#